data_AF-A0A2N3VRR8-F1
#
_entry.id   AF-A0A2N3VRR8-F1
#
_cell.length_a   1.000
_cell.length_b   1.000
_cell.length_c   1.000
_cell.angle_alpha   90.00
_cell.angle_beta   90.00
_cell.angle_gamma   90.00
#
_symmetry.space_group_name_H-M   'P 1'
#
loop_
_entity.id
_entity.type
_entity.pdbx_description
1 polymer ?
#
loop_
_entity_poly.entity_id
_entity_poly.type
_entity_poly.pdbx_seq_one_letter_code
_entity_poly.pdbx_strand_id
1 'polypeptide(L)'
;MHDHTPAPDLASFAIALADELPGNWTSEHQIHEQYPDQFARAEHVWDMNLLAHAIAEHVLDQDAVLTRDDGARLYVIARPRSGEEFLVGAIAPPGLPAEAFRAVREPDGIVVPDNPVQAAADITTGLLPRYDKALAQVHDHAARLAPAAPPELVVITLTGRDFHVAKPESPDAAQILTANGCVYDQDQDVFVLSGKDTAAQAQAIQRAAAQLDRLGIGVSVRLPQSKPALETAPVTAPSKSPARRR
;
A
#
# COMPACT_ATOMS: atom_id res chain seq x y z
N MET A 1 23.63 -26.76 40.30
CA MET A 1 22.96 -25.54 40.78
C MET A 1 23.47 -24.44 39.87
N HIS A 2 22.74 -24.13 38.80
CA HIS A 2 23.16 -23.11 37.85
C HIS A 2 22.67 -21.77 38.39
N ASP A 3 23.59 -20.93 38.86
CA ASP A 3 23.32 -19.51 39.09
C ASP A 3 22.86 -18.91 37.75
N HIS A 4 21.57 -18.62 37.63
CA HIS A 4 21.07 -17.78 36.55
C HIS A 4 21.19 -16.36 37.07
N THR A 5 22.24 -15.65 36.66
CA THR A 5 22.21 -14.19 36.70
C THR A 5 20.90 -13.77 36.00
N PRO A 6 20.03 -12.99 36.66
CA PRO A 6 18.75 -12.62 36.06
C PRO A 6 19.04 -11.91 34.74
N ALA A 7 18.42 -12.38 33.66
CA ALA A 7 18.54 -11.75 32.36
C ALA A 7 18.16 -10.26 32.47
N PRO A 8 18.86 -9.35 31.77
CA PRO A 8 18.57 -7.93 31.81
C PRO A 8 17.11 -7.73 31.37
N ASP A 9 16.42 -6.83 32.06
CA ASP A 9 15.00 -6.58 31.82
C ASP A 9 14.80 -5.96 30.43
N LEU A 10 14.36 -6.79 29.49
CA LEU A 10 14.12 -6.41 28.09
C LEU A 10 13.10 -5.27 27.99
N ALA A 11 12.08 -5.25 28.84
CA ALA A 11 11.05 -4.22 28.80
C ALA A 11 11.65 -2.85 29.14
N SER A 12 12.38 -2.77 30.26
CA SER A 12 13.07 -1.53 30.68
C SER A 12 14.13 -1.10 29.67
N PHE A 13 14.92 -2.05 29.15
CA PHE A 13 15.91 -1.76 28.11
C PHE A 13 15.26 -1.19 26.85
N ALA A 14 14.18 -1.81 26.35
CA ALA A 14 13.52 -1.39 25.12
C ALA A 14 12.86 -0.01 25.25
N ILE A 15 12.31 0.33 26.42
CA ILE A 15 11.78 1.67 26.69
C ILE A 15 12.90 2.70 26.66
N ALA A 16 13.99 2.47 27.41
CA ALA A 16 15.11 3.39 27.45
C ALA A 16 15.79 3.53 26.07
N LEU A 17 15.88 2.44 25.31
CA LEU A 17 16.43 2.46 23.97
C LEU A 17 15.57 3.31 23.01
N ALA A 18 14.23 3.25 23.13
CA ALA A 18 13.35 4.09 22.33
C ALA A 18 13.59 5.59 22.57
N ASP A 19 13.85 5.98 23.82
CA ASP A 19 14.13 7.37 24.19
C ASP A 19 15.50 7.87 23.67
N GLU A 20 16.49 6.98 23.52
CA GLU A 20 17.85 7.32 23.08
C GLU A 20 18.03 7.29 21.55
N LEU A 21 17.16 6.58 20.82
CA LEU A 21 17.24 6.50 19.36
C LEU A 21 16.84 7.83 18.69
N PRO A 22 17.47 8.18 17.54
CA PRO A 22 17.10 9.38 16.81
C PRO A 22 15.69 9.27 16.21
N GLY A 23 14.90 10.34 16.35
CA GLY A 23 13.49 10.38 15.95
C GLY A 23 12.57 10.08 17.12
N ASN A 24 11.29 9.82 16.83
CA ASN A 24 10.32 9.44 17.87
C ASN A 24 10.04 7.95 17.77
N TRP A 25 10.55 7.18 18.72
CA TRP A 25 10.32 5.74 18.81
C TRP A 25 9.39 5.41 19.97
N THR A 26 8.48 4.47 19.78
CA THR A 26 7.65 3.87 20.82
C THR A 26 8.06 2.41 21.01
N SER A 27 7.85 1.87 22.21
CA SER A 27 8.21 0.49 22.55
C SER A 27 6.98 -0.34 22.89
N GLU A 28 6.89 -1.55 22.32
CA GLU A 28 5.88 -2.55 22.64
C GLU A 28 6.55 -3.87 23.04
N HIS A 29 6.51 -4.18 24.32
CA HIS A 29 7.05 -5.41 24.90
C HIS A 29 5.99 -6.52 24.94
N GLN A 30 6.40 -7.75 24.70
CA GLN A 30 5.55 -8.94 24.80
C GLN A 30 6.28 -10.07 25.53
N ILE A 31 5.56 -10.75 26.41
CA ILE A 31 5.97 -12.03 27.01
C ILE A 31 5.27 -13.15 26.24
N HIS A 32 6.01 -14.22 25.94
CA HIS A 32 5.47 -15.41 25.28
C HIS A 32 4.98 -16.41 26.32
N GLU A 33 3.69 -16.72 26.30
CA GLU A 33 3.13 -17.75 27.19
C GLU A 33 3.29 -19.15 26.57
N GLN A 34 3.34 -19.20 25.24
CA GLN A 34 3.46 -20.41 24.45
C GLN A 34 4.49 -20.24 23.34
N TYR A 35 5.15 -21.33 22.96
CA TYR A 35 6.13 -21.34 21.87
C TYR A 35 5.64 -20.69 20.55
N PRO A 36 4.38 -20.87 20.11
CA PRO A 36 3.89 -20.20 18.90
C PRO A 36 3.87 -18.67 18.97
N ASP A 37 3.80 -18.09 20.17
CA ASP A 37 3.63 -16.65 20.36
C ASP A 37 4.83 -15.86 19.83
N GLN A 38 6.03 -16.46 19.86
CA GLN A 38 7.25 -15.81 19.37
C GLN A 38 7.22 -15.52 17.85
N PHE A 39 6.42 -16.26 17.08
CA PHE A 39 6.44 -16.16 15.61
C PHE A 39 5.62 -14.99 15.06
N ALA A 40 4.62 -14.50 15.81
CA ALA A 40 3.72 -13.44 15.33
C ALA A 40 4.48 -12.17 14.89
N ARG A 41 5.57 -11.84 15.59
CA ARG A 41 6.46 -10.72 15.26
C ARG A 41 7.71 -11.19 14.52
N ALA A 42 8.29 -12.32 14.95
CA ALA A 42 9.54 -12.81 14.41
C ALA A 42 9.48 -13.17 12.92
N GLU A 43 8.33 -13.61 12.39
CA GLU A 43 8.19 -13.92 10.95
C GLU A 43 8.36 -12.69 10.04
N HIS A 44 8.21 -11.49 10.61
CA HIS A 44 8.36 -10.22 9.91
C HIS A 44 9.78 -9.64 10.02
N VAL A 45 10.68 -10.29 10.77
CA VAL A 45 12.08 -9.88 10.89
C VAL A 45 12.74 -9.98 9.52
N TRP A 46 13.32 -8.87 9.09
CA TRP A 46 13.96 -8.75 7.79
C TRP A 46 15.40 -9.30 7.81
N ASP A 47 16.03 -9.34 8.98
CA ASP A 47 17.35 -9.95 9.16
C ASP A 47 17.30 -11.47 8.91
N MET A 48 18.05 -11.94 7.92
CA MET A 48 18.18 -13.36 7.58
C MET A 48 19.42 -14.03 8.19
N ASN A 49 20.12 -13.35 9.12
CA ASN A 49 21.35 -13.84 9.71
C ASN A 49 21.25 -14.03 11.23
N LEU A 50 21.56 -13.00 12.02
CA LEU A 50 21.77 -13.14 13.48
C LEU A 50 20.47 -13.45 14.23
N LEU A 51 19.43 -12.66 13.99
CA LEU A 51 18.13 -12.83 14.64
C LEU A 51 17.41 -14.05 14.08
N ALA A 52 17.40 -14.25 12.75
CA ALA A 52 16.81 -15.46 12.16
C ALA A 52 17.40 -16.74 12.75
N HIS A 53 18.73 -16.79 12.93
CA HIS A 53 19.38 -17.92 13.60
C HIS A 53 18.97 -18.04 15.07
N ALA A 54 18.96 -16.94 15.83
CA ALA A 54 18.56 -16.96 17.22
C ALA A 54 17.11 -17.44 17.43
N ILE A 55 16.18 -16.95 16.62
CA ILE A 55 14.76 -17.34 16.63
C ILE A 55 14.58 -18.83 16.28
N ALA A 56 15.37 -19.34 15.34
CA ALA A 56 15.27 -20.73 14.90
C ALA A 56 15.83 -21.72 15.94
N GLU A 57 16.90 -21.36 16.64
CA GLU A 57 17.62 -22.25 17.55
C GLU A 57 17.16 -22.16 19.00
N HIS A 58 16.41 -21.12 19.36
CA HIS A 58 16.06 -20.83 20.75
C HIS A 58 14.58 -20.50 20.93
N VAL A 59 14.00 -21.01 22.01
CA VAL A 59 12.71 -20.53 22.51
C VAL A 59 12.96 -19.19 23.19
N LEU A 60 12.25 -18.17 22.73
CA LEU A 60 12.31 -16.82 23.27
C LEU A 60 11.18 -16.65 24.29
N ASP A 61 11.49 -16.17 25.50
CA ASP A 61 10.48 -15.93 26.52
C ASP A 61 9.75 -14.60 26.32
N GLN A 62 10.36 -13.68 25.58
CA GLN A 62 9.87 -12.31 25.39
C GLN A 62 10.56 -11.64 24.20
N ASP A 63 9.90 -10.64 23.66
CA ASP A 63 10.44 -9.72 22.67
C ASP A 63 9.97 -8.29 22.88
N ALA A 64 10.59 -7.34 22.18
CA ALA A 64 10.08 -5.99 22.06
C ALA A 64 10.16 -5.49 20.61
N VAL A 65 9.19 -4.68 20.23
CA VAL A 65 9.16 -3.97 18.95
C VAL A 65 9.27 -2.48 19.22
N LEU A 66 10.26 -1.84 18.61
CA LEU A 66 10.36 -0.39 18.57
C LEU A 66 9.76 0.11 17.27
N THR A 67 8.87 1.10 17.32
CA THR A 67 8.24 1.69 16.13
C THR A 67 8.54 3.18 16.04
N ARG A 68 9.13 3.61 14.93
CA ARG A 68 9.33 5.03 14.62
C ARG A 68 8.05 5.63 14.02
N ASP A 69 7.88 6.93 14.15
CA ASP A 69 6.73 7.68 13.61
C ASP A 69 6.47 7.52 12.11
N ASP A 70 7.50 7.24 11.31
CA ASP A 70 7.41 6.93 9.89
C ASP A 70 7.02 5.46 9.58
N GLY A 71 6.81 4.64 10.62
CA GLY A 71 6.45 3.24 10.51
C GLY A 71 7.64 2.27 10.41
N ALA A 72 8.88 2.76 10.47
CA ALA A 72 10.05 1.90 10.58
C ALA A 72 10.01 1.14 11.92
N ARG A 73 10.39 -0.15 11.91
CA ARG A 73 10.27 -1.03 13.07
C ARG A 73 11.54 -1.81 13.34
N LEU A 74 11.93 -1.90 14.60
CA LEU A 74 13.05 -2.72 15.08
C LEU A 74 12.53 -3.82 16.00
N TYR A 75 13.07 -5.03 15.85
CA TYR A 75 12.83 -6.17 16.72
C TYR A 75 13.99 -6.33 17.70
N VAL A 76 13.68 -6.47 18.99
CA VAL A 76 14.67 -6.55 20.07
C VAL A 76 14.42 -7.80 20.90
N ILE A 77 15.46 -8.62 21.08
CA ILE A 77 15.43 -9.81 21.94
C ILE A 77 16.69 -9.86 22.80
N ALA A 78 16.61 -10.48 23.98
CA ALA A 78 17.81 -10.83 24.73
C ALA A 78 18.65 -11.82 23.92
N ARG A 79 19.97 -11.65 23.90
CA ARG A 79 20.85 -12.56 23.16
C ARG A 79 20.88 -13.93 23.86
N PRO A 80 20.44 -15.02 23.19
CA PRO A 80 20.46 -16.33 23.83
C PRO A 80 21.88 -16.74 24.26
N ARG A 81 22.01 -17.32 25.46
CA ARG A 81 23.29 -17.74 26.07
C ARG A 81 24.29 -16.60 26.35
N SER A 82 23.86 -15.34 26.26
CA SER A 82 24.60 -14.16 26.75
C SER A 82 23.77 -13.46 27.82
N GLY A 83 24.40 -13.06 28.92
CA GLY A 83 23.69 -12.51 30.08
C GLY A 83 23.54 -10.99 30.07
N GLU A 84 24.16 -10.27 29.12
CA GLU A 84 24.32 -8.80 29.20
C GLU A 84 24.20 -8.11 27.82
N GLU A 85 23.64 -8.80 26.82
CA GLU A 85 23.56 -8.30 25.44
C GLU A 85 22.18 -8.54 24.83
N PHE A 86 21.84 -7.69 23.87
CA PHE A 86 20.60 -7.78 23.09
C PHE A 86 20.92 -7.96 21.60
N LEU A 87 20.00 -8.57 20.87
CA LEU A 87 19.99 -8.62 19.43
C LEU A 87 18.93 -7.65 18.91
N VAL A 88 19.31 -6.83 17.93
CA VAL A 88 18.42 -5.85 17.30
C VAL A 88 18.44 -6.04 15.79
N GLY A 89 17.26 -6.19 15.20
CA GLY A 89 17.08 -6.40 13.76
C GLY A 89 15.95 -5.56 13.19
N ALA A 90 16.00 -5.31 11.89
CA ALA A 90 14.93 -4.59 11.19
C ALA A 90 13.70 -5.49 11.00
N ILE A 91 12.50 -4.91 11.07
CA ILE A 91 11.25 -5.56 10.66
C ILE A 91 10.85 -5.04 9.27
N ALA A 92 10.42 -5.94 8.38
CA ALA A 92 9.94 -5.57 7.06
C ALA A 92 8.68 -4.68 7.14
N PRO A 93 8.53 -3.66 6.27
CA PRO A 93 7.31 -2.87 6.19
C PRO A 93 6.13 -3.77 5.79
N PRO A 94 4.97 -3.66 6.47
CA PRO A 94 3.83 -4.51 6.18
C PRO A 94 3.12 -4.08 4.90
N GLY A 95 2.35 -4.98 4.29
CA GLY A 95 1.41 -4.66 3.21
C GLY A 95 2.05 -4.37 1.84
N LEU A 96 3.35 -4.56 1.68
CA LEU A 96 4.02 -4.44 0.39
C LEU A 96 4.07 -5.81 -0.35
N PRO A 97 3.95 -5.82 -1.69
CA PRO A 97 4.01 -7.07 -2.45
C PRO A 97 5.40 -7.69 -2.36
N ALA A 98 5.50 -9.03 -2.38
CA ALA A 98 6.76 -9.76 -2.25
C ALA A 98 7.79 -9.35 -3.32
N GLU A 99 7.32 -9.00 -4.52
CA GLU A 99 8.15 -8.53 -5.62
C GLU A 99 8.88 -7.22 -5.30
N ALA A 100 8.37 -6.39 -4.39
CA ALA A 100 9.02 -5.16 -3.98
C ALA A 100 10.33 -5.42 -3.22
N PHE A 101 10.43 -6.55 -2.52
CA PHE A 101 11.61 -6.96 -1.77
C PHE A 101 12.70 -7.59 -2.65
N ARG A 102 12.39 -7.90 -3.91
CA ARG A 102 13.32 -8.61 -4.79
C ARG A 102 14.61 -7.80 -5.02
N ALA A 103 15.74 -8.46 -4.79
CA ALA A 103 17.09 -7.90 -4.93
C ALA A 103 17.42 -6.73 -3.99
N VAL A 104 16.58 -6.47 -2.97
CA VAL A 104 16.91 -5.58 -1.88
C VAL A 104 17.76 -6.35 -0.89
N ARG A 105 18.93 -5.80 -0.54
CA ARG A 105 19.79 -6.41 0.48
C ARG A 105 19.13 -6.24 1.86
N GLU A 106 18.95 -7.34 2.55
CA GLU A 106 18.39 -7.38 3.89
C GLU A 106 19.27 -6.62 4.90
N PRO A 107 18.67 -5.82 5.80
CA PRO A 107 19.42 -5.16 6.87
C PRO A 107 19.83 -6.17 7.94
N ASP A 108 21.09 -6.63 7.87
CA ASP A 108 21.60 -7.60 8.86
C ASP A 108 21.50 -7.04 10.29
N GLY A 109 20.99 -7.85 11.22
CA GLY A 109 20.89 -7.48 12.63
C GLY A 109 22.24 -7.22 13.29
N ILE A 110 22.23 -6.65 14.49
CA ILE A 110 23.43 -6.37 15.28
C ILE A 110 23.27 -6.84 16.73
N VAL A 111 24.39 -7.15 17.37
CA VAL A 111 24.49 -7.32 18.82
C VAL A 111 24.73 -5.95 19.43
N VAL A 112 24.03 -5.63 20.51
CA VAL A 112 24.21 -4.38 21.27
C VAL A 112 24.39 -4.69 22.76
N PRO A 113 25.14 -3.86 23.50
CA PRO A 113 25.24 -4.00 24.95
C PRO A 113 23.92 -3.68 25.65
N ASP A 114 23.82 -4.04 26.93
CA ASP A 114 22.67 -3.70 27.80
C ASP A 114 22.56 -2.21 28.18
N ASN A 115 23.56 -1.38 27.82
CA ASN A 115 23.52 0.06 27.99
C ASN A 115 22.75 0.74 26.83
N PRO A 116 21.57 1.35 27.08
CA PRO A 116 20.72 1.93 26.02
C PRO A 116 21.39 3.04 25.21
N VAL A 117 22.22 3.89 25.84
CA VAL A 117 22.92 4.98 25.15
C VAL A 117 23.94 4.42 24.15
N GLN A 118 24.72 3.43 24.58
CA GLN A 118 25.70 2.78 23.71
C GLN A 118 25.01 1.97 22.60
N ALA A 119 23.94 1.24 22.95
CA ALA A 119 23.13 0.50 22.00
C ALA A 119 22.52 1.42 20.93
N ALA A 120 21.97 2.58 21.32
CA ALA A 120 21.43 3.57 20.40
C ALA A 120 22.50 4.12 19.44
N ALA A 121 23.72 4.37 19.92
CA ALA A 121 24.84 4.78 19.07
C ALA A 121 25.22 3.72 18.03
N ASP A 122 25.27 2.44 18.45
CA ASP A 122 25.59 1.31 17.57
C ASP A 122 24.48 1.10 16.52
N ILE A 123 23.21 1.22 16.92
CA ILE A 123 22.05 1.13 16.02
C ILE A 123 22.05 2.29 15.02
N THR A 124 22.30 3.51 15.48
CA THR A 124 22.29 4.73 14.66
C THR A 124 23.38 4.73 13.60
N THR A 125 24.58 4.24 13.96
CA THR A 125 25.73 4.23 13.04
C THR A 125 25.80 2.95 12.20
N GLY A 126 25.26 1.84 12.71
CA GLY A 126 25.36 0.52 12.09
C GLY A 126 24.08 0.06 11.38
N LEU A 127 22.96 -0.06 12.10
CA LEU A 127 21.74 -0.68 11.61
C LEU A 127 20.85 0.28 10.80
N LEU A 128 20.54 1.47 11.34
CA LEU A 128 19.61 2.41 10.70
C LEU A 128 20.01 2.81 9.28
N PRO A 129 21.28 3.12 8.95
CA PRO A 129 21.65 3.51 7.59
C PRO A 129 21.39 2.39 6.55
N ARG A 130 21.53 1.12 6.96
CA ARG A 130 21.22 -0.04 6.11
C ARG A 130 19.72 -0.26 6.00
N TYR A 131 19.01 -0.08 7.11
CA TYR A 131 17.56 -0.23 7.15
C TYR A 131 16.83 0.84 6.34
N ASP A 132 17.16 2.12 6.54
CA ASP A 132 16.56 3.25 5.80
C ASP A 132 16.80 3.11 4.29
N LYS A 133 18.01 2.65 3.90
CA LYS A 133 18.32 2.36 2.49
C LYS A 133 17.45 1.23 1.94
N ALA A 134 17.25 0.15 2.70
CA ALA A 134 16.40 -0.97 2.27
C ALA A 134 14.92 -0.55 2.17
N LEU A 135 14.41 0.22 3.14
CA LEU A 135 13.05 0.77 3.10
C LEU A 135 12.84 1.63 1.85
N ALA A 136 13.74 2.57 1.58
CA ALA A 136 13.66 3.40 0.38
C ALA A 136 13.61 2.56 -0.90
N GLN A 137 14.46 1.54 -1.01
CA GLN A 137 14.47 0.63 -2.16
C GLN A 137 13.15 -0.14 -2.31
N VAL A 138 12.60 -0.71 -1.24
CA VAL A 138 11.34 -1.47 -1.31
C VAL A 138 10.17 -0.56 -1.65
N HIS A 139 10.10 0.64 -1.07
CA HIS A 139 9.05 1.62 -1.42
C HIS A 139 9.15 2.04 -2.90
N ASP A 140 10.36 2.29 -3.40
CA ASP A 140 10.58 2.60 -4.81
C ASP A 140 10.18 1.42 -5.73
N HIS A 141 10.45 0.19 -5.33
CA HIS A 141 10.06 -1.00 -6.06
C HIS A 141 8.54 -1.16 -6.08
N ALA A 142 7.89 -1.02 -4.92
CA ALA A 142 6.44 -1.09 -4.78
C ALA A 142 5.75 -0.02 -5.63
N ALA A 143 6.27 1.20 -5.66
CA ALA A 143 5.74 2.28 -6.49
C ALA A 143 5.79 1.97 -7.98
N ARG A 144 6.82 1.23 -8.44
CA ARG A 144 6.93 0.78 -9.84
C ARG A 144 6.04 -0.42 -10.17
N LEU A 145 5.68 -1.22 -9.16
CA LEU A 145 4.78 -2.36 -9.30
C LEU A 145 3.31 -1.96 -9.22
N ALA A 146 3.02 -0.81 -8.57
CA ALA A 146 1.67 -0.28 -8.49
C ALA A 146 1.11 -0.12 -9.92
N PRO A 147 -0.09 -0.66 -10.20
CA PRO A 147 -0.72 -0.42 -11.48
C PRO A 147 -0.88 1.09 -11.66
N ALA A 148 -0.55 1.60 -12.84
CA ALA A 148 -0.85 2.99 -13.17
C ALA A 148 -2.33 3.24 -12.84
N ALA A 149 -2.62 4.27 -12.03
CA ALA A 149 -3.98 4.66 -11.76
C ALA A 149 -4.70 4.79 -13.11
N PRO A 150 -5.89 4.20 -13.28
CA PRO A 150 -6.61 4.34 -14.53
C PRO A 150 -6.76 5.85 -14.80
N PRO A 151 -6.41 6.32 -16.01
CA PRO A 151 -6.52 7.74 -16.31
C PRO A 151 -7.96 8.18 -16.03
N GLU A 152 -8.11 9.30 -15.31
CA GLU A 152 -9.43 9.87 -15.06
C GLU A 152 -10.10 10.08 -16.42
N LEU A 153 -11.33 9.57 -16.57
CA LEU A 153 -12.07 9.60 -17.82
C LEU A 153 -13.40 10.32 -17.60
N VAL A 154 -13.52 11.51 -18.19
CA VAL A 154 -14.79 12.24 -18.23
C VAL A 154 -15.67 11.65 -19.32
N VAL A 155 -16.82 11.08 -18.92
CA VAL A 155 -17.79 10.50 -19.85
C VAL A 155 -18.90 11.52 -20.12
N ILE A 156 -19.00 11.92 -21.39
CA ILE A 156 -20.02 12.83 -21.91
C ILE A 156 -21.08 11.99 -22.65
N THR A 157 -22.33 12.06 -22.22
CA THR A 157 -23.47 11.37 -22.85
C THR A 157 -24.41 12.38 -23.49
N LEU A 158 -24.72 12.21 -24.78
CA LEU A 158 -25.74 13.03 -25.43
C LEU A 158 -27.14 12.48 -25.12
N THR A 159 -27.99 13.25 -24.47
CA THR A 159 -29.40 12.88 -24.22
C THR A 159 -30.32 13.92 -24.83
N GLY A 160 -31.02 13.55 -25.91
CA GLY A 160 -31.79 14.51 -26.69
C GLY A 160 -30.88 15.53 -27.36
N ARG A 161 -30.90 16.78 -26.88
CA ARG A 161 -30.01 17.85 -27.34
C ARG A 161 -28.95 18.24 -26.32
N ASP A 162 -29.05 17.77 -25.07
CA ASP A 162 -28.18 18.20 -24.00
C ASP A 162 -27.07 17.17 -23.78
N PHE A 163 -25.87 17.63 -23.44
CA PHE A 163 -24.79 16.75 -23.02
C PHE A 163 -24.79 16.65 -21.50
N HIS A 164 -24.83 15.42 -21.00
CA HIS A 164 -24.74 15.08 -19.60
C HIS A 164 -23.37 14.49 -19.33
N VAL A 165 -22.65 15.08 -18.39
CA VAL A 165 -21.30 14.67 -18.01
C VAL A 165 -21.39 14.14 -16.58
N ALA A 166 -20.95 12.90 -16.37
CA ALA A 166 -20.85 12.34 -15.02
C ALA A 166 -19.94 13.25 -14.18
N LYS A 167 -20.28 13.43 -12.90
CA LYS A 167 -19.47 14.24 -11.99
C LYS A 167 -18.03 13.70 -11.93
N PRO A 168 -17.03 14.51 -12.31
CA PRO A 168 -15.63 14.09 -12.18
C PRO A 168 -15.23 14.04 -10.71
N GLU A 169 -14.26 13.19 -10.39
CA GLU A 169 -13.68 13.10 -9.04
C GLU A 169 -12.73 14.28 -8.79
N SER A 170 -12.08 14.77 -9.84
CA SER A 170 -11.19 15.92 -9.76
C SER A 170 -11.96 17.25 -9.65
N PRO A 171 -11.66 18.10 -8.63
CA PRO A 171 -12.23 19.44 -8.53
C PRO A 171 -11.79 20.35 -9.69
N ASP A 172 -10.60 20.14 -10.25
CA ASP A 172 -10.10 20.89 -11.41
C ASP A 172 -10.91 20.56 -12.66
N ALA A 173 -11.28 19.29 -12.85
CA ALA A 173 -12.14 18.86 -13.95
C ALA A 173 -13.55 19.46 -13.81
N ALA A 174 -14.12 19.48 -12.60
CA ALA A 174 -15.39 20.14 -12.33
C ALA A 174 -15.35 21.65 -12.63
N GLN A 175 -14.24 22.31 -12.29
CA GLN A 175 -14.03 23.73 -12.59
C GLN A 175 -13.94 23.98 -14.10
N ILE A 176 -13.21 23.14 -14.84
CA ILE A 176 -13.12 23.21 -16.31
C ILE A 176 -14.51 23.04 -16.95
N LEU A 177 -15.30 22.06 -16.52
CA LEU A 177 -16.65 21.85 -17.03
C LEU A 177 -17.53 23.09 -16.79
N THR A 178 -17.48 23.65 -15.58
CA THR A 178 -18.23 24.87 -15.23
C THR A 178 -17.80 26.08 -16.06
N ALA A 179 -16.49 26.27 -16.25
CA ALA A 179 -15.93 27.37 -17.05
C ALA A 179 -16.31 27.30 -18.54
N ASN A 180 -16.64 26.10 -19.05
CA ASN A 180 -17.11 25.89 -20.42
C ASN A 180 -18.65 25.85 -20.52
N GLY A 181 -19.36 26.25 -19.47
CA GLY A 181 -20.81 26.43 -19.50
C GLY A 181 -21.63 25.20 -19.11
N CYS A 182 -21.02 24.15 -18.58
CA CYS A 182 -21.76 23.08 -17.93
C CYS A 182 -22.32 23.58 -16.60
N VAL A 183 -23.59 23.29 -16.32
CA VAL A 183 -24.23 23.58 -15.03
C VAL A 183 -24.35 22.28 -14.25
N TYR A 184 -23.92 22.27 -13.00
CA TYR A 184 -24.09 21.11 -12.12
C TYR A 184 -25.55 21.01 -11.67
N ASP A 185 -26.18 19.89 -12.03
CA ASP A 185 -27.51 19.49 -11.57
C ASP A 185 -27.34 18.63 -10.31
N GLN A 186 -27.71 19.19 -9.15
CA GLN A 186 -27.59 18.53 -7.85
C GLN A 186 -28.58 17.36 -7.70
N ASP A 187 -29.71 17.41 -8.38
CA ASP A 187 -30.76 16.38 -8.25
C ASP A 187 -30.36 15.10 -8.98
N GLN A 188 -29.62 15.24 -10.09
CA GLN A 188 -29.14 14.11 -10.90
C GLN A 188 -27.65 13.78 -10.71
N ASP A 189 -26.92 14.58 -9.92
CA ASP A 189 -25.48 14.48 -9.69
C ASP A 189 -24.64 14.46 -10.99
N VAL A 190 -25.03 15.31 -11.97
CA VAL A 190 -24.38 15.41 -13.29
C VAL A 190 -24.18 16.86 -13.71
N PHE A 191 -23.19 17.09 -14.58
CA PHE A 191 -23.00 18.36 -15.26
C PHE A 191 -23.78 18.36 -16.58
N VAL A 192 -24.58 19.39 -16.84
CA VAL A 192 -25.42 19.48 -18.04
C VAL A 192 -24.99 20.67 -18.89
N LEU A 193 -24.76 20.43 -20.18
CA LEU A 193 -24.51 21.47 -21.20
C LEU A 193 -25.67 21.50 -22.20
N SER A 194 -26.44 22.59 -22.15
CA SER A 194 -27.66 22.73 -22.95
C SER A 194 -27.39 22.87 -24.46
N GLY A 195 -28.16 22.16 -25.29
CA GLY A 195 -28.06 22.17 -26.76
C GLY A 195 -28.92 23.20 -27.47
N LYS A 196 -29.15 24.37 -26.85
CA LYS A 196 -29.90 25.47 -27.49
C LYS A 196 -29.23 25.97 -28.77
N ASP A 197 -27.90 25.94 -28.81
CA ASP A 197 -27.06 26.23 -29.98
C ASP A 197 -26.03 25.11 -30.13
N THR A 198 -26.22 24.26 -31.13
CA THR A 198 -25.39 23.08 -31.36
C THR A 198 -23.95 23.43 -31.76
N ALA A 199 -23.72 24.56 -32.41
CA ALA A 199 -22.39 25.01 -32.80
C ALA A 199 -21.61 25.53 -31.57
N ALA A 200 -22.28 26.34 -30.74
CA ALA A 200 -21.70 26.80 -29.48
C ALA A 200 -21.44 25.63 -28.52
N GLN A 201 -22.36 24.67 -28.44
CA GLN A 201 -22.24 23.46 -27.63
C GLN A 201 -21.06 22.58 -28.06
N ALA A 202 -20.87 22.36 -29.37
CA ALA A 202 -19.74 21.60 -29.88
C ALA A 202 -18.40 22.30 -29.58
N GLN A 203 -18.33 23.62 -29.72
CA GLN A 203 -17.13 24.39 -29.38
C GLN A 203 -16.81 24.32 -27.87
N ALA A 204 -17.82 24.42 -27.01
CA ALA A 204 -17.65 24.29 -25.57
C ALA A 204 -17.06 22.94 -25.17
N ILE A 205 -17.55 21.84 -25.75
CA ILE A 205 -17.01 20.49 -25.52
C ILE A 205 -15.58 20.37 -26.01
N GLN A 206 -15.27 20.87 -27.20
CA GLN A 206 -13.89 20.82 -27.73
C GLN A 206 -12.91 21.59 -26.84
N ARG A 207 -13.31 22.76 -26.32
CA ARG A 207 -12.48 23.55 -25.39
C ARG A 207 -12.30 22.84 -24.05
N ALA A 208 -13.38 22.30 -23.48
CA ALA A 208 -13.33 21.53 -22.25
C ALA A 208 -12.42 20.30 -22.42
N ALA A 209 -12.56 19.55 -23.51
CA ALA A 209 -11.73 18.39 -23.80
C ALA A 209 -10.24 18.75 -23.93
N ALA A 210 -9.91 19.83 -24.63
CA ALA A 210 -8.52 20.30 -24.75
C ALA A 210 -7.92 20.85 -23.44
N GLN A 211 -8.76 21.27 -22.48
CA GLN A 211 -8.33 21.67 -21.14
C GLN A 211 -8.14 20.46 -20.22
N LEU A 212 -9.04 19.48 -20.29
CA LEU A 212 -8.94 18.21 -19.56
C LEU A 212 -7.73 17.38 -20.00
N ASP A 213 -7.46 17.31 -21.32
CA ASP A 213 -6.31 16.60 -21.87
C ASP A 213 -4.96 17.15 -21.35
N ARG A 214 -4.88 18.47 -21.12
CA ARG A 214 -3.69 19.11 -20.50
C ARG A 214 -3.47 18.71 -19.04
N LEU A 215 -4.50 18.20 -18.36
CA LEU A 215 -4.42 17.61 -17.03
C LEU A 215 -4.21 16.09 -17.07
N GLY A 216 -4.07 15.49 -18.26
CA GLY A 216 -4.00 14.04 -18.44
C GLY A 216 -5.34 13.32 -18.26
N ILE A 217 -6.45 14.07 -18.31
CA ILE A 217 -7.81 13.54 -18.14
C ILE A 217 -8.39 13.23 -19.52
N GLY A 218 -8.72 11.96 -19.74
CA GLY A 218 -9.33 11.50 -20.98
C GLY A 218 -10.79 11.98 -21.10
N VAL A 219 -11.27 12.16 -22.32
CA VAL A 219 -12.68 12.44 -22.59
C VAL A 219 -13.25 11.38 -23.52
N SER A 220 -14.40 10.81 -23.15
CA SER A 220 -15.17 9.93 -24.04
C SER A 220 -16.56 10.48 -24.28
N VAL A 221 -16.98 10.52 -25.53
CA VAL A 221 -18.35 10.93 -25.92
C VAL A 221 -19.13 9.68 -26.28
N ARG A 222 -20.23 9.41 -25.56
CA ARG A 222 -21.16 8.31 -25.83
C ARG A 222 -22.44 8.87 -26.44
N LEU A 223 -22.83 8.28 -27.56
CA LEU A 223 -24.19 8.42 -28.08
C LEU A 223 -25.09 7.44 -27.31
N PRO A 224 -26.36 7.82 -27.04
CA PRO A 224 -27.25 6.95 -26.31
C PRO A 224 -27.46 5.68 -27.14
N GLN A 225 -27.05 4.54 -26.61
CA GLN A 225 -27.33 3.27 -27.25
C GLN A 225 -28.84 3.02 -27.13
N SER A 226 -29.52 2.95 -28.27
CA SER A 226 -30.88 2.41 -28.32
C SER A 226 -30.85 1.01 -27.70
N LYS A 227 -31.52 0.85 -26.55
CA LYS A 227 -31.78 -0.46 -25.94
C LYS A 227 -32.30 -1.39 -27.06
N PRO A 228 -31.66 -2.53 -27.36
CA PRO A 228 -32.26 -3.49 -28.25
C PRO A 228 -33.58 -3.90 -27.61
N ALA A 229 -34.70 -3.70 -28.31
CA ALA A 229 -35.96 -4.28 -27.91
C ALA A 229 -35.74 -5.79 -27.76
N LEU A 230 -35.95 -6.30 -26.54
CA LEU A 230 -36.08 -7.73 -26.31
C LEU A 230 -37.37 -8.18 -26.99
N GLU A 231 -37.29 -8.55 -28.26
CA GLU A 231 -38.33 -9.30 -28.96
C GLU A 231 -37.68 -9.99 -30.17
N THR A 232 -37.29 -11.25 -30.03
CA THR A 232 -37.96 -12.37 -30.70
C THR A 232 -37.43 -13.67 -30.08
N ALA A 233 -38.33 -14.51 -29.56
CA ALA A 233 -38.01 -15.86 -29.10
C ALA A 233 -37.41 -16.69 -30.26
N PRO A 234 -36.47 -17.61 -30.00
CA PRO A 234 -36.08 -18.60 -31.00
C PRO A 234 -37.24 -19.59 -31.19
N VAL A 235 -37.80 -19.60 -32.39
CA VAL A 235 -38.66 -20.69 -32.88
C VAL A 235 -37.80 -21.94 -33.03
N THR A 236 -38.15 -22.99 -32.30
CA THR A 236 -37.59 -24.33 -32.44
C THR A 236 -37.86 -24.87 -33.84
N ALA A 237 -36.81 -25.24 -34.59
CA ALA A 237 -36.95 -25.97 -35.84
C ALA A 237 -36.61 -27.47 -35.64
N PRO A 238 -37.38 -28.40 -36.23
CA PRO A 238 -37.24 -29.84 -35.98
C PRO A 238 -36.04 -30.45 -36.71
N SER A 239 -35.27 -31.28 -36.00
CA SER A 239 -34.18 -32.08 -36.54
C SER A 239 -34.72 -33.20 -37.45
N LYS A 240 -34.52 -33.05 -38.76
CA LYS A 240 -34.65 -34.14 -39.74
C LYS A 240 -33.32 -34.87 -39.90
N SER A 241 -33.32 -36.16 -39.58
CA SER A 241 -32.26 -37.11 -39.92
C SER A 241 -32.02 -37.18 -41.43
N PRO A 242 -30.77 -37.46 -41.85
CA PRO A 242 -30.54 -38.20 -43.07
C PRO A 242 -29.84 -39.53 -42.80
N ALA A 243 -30.41 -40.56 -43.41
CA ALA A 243 -29.89 -41.92 -43.48
C ALA A 243 -28.69 -42.02 -44.44
N ARG A 244 -27.68 -42.79 -43.99
CA ARG A 244 -26.99 -43.90 -44.68
C ARG A 244 -26.49 -43.73 -46.13
N ARG A 245 -25.18 -43.95 -46.31
CA ARG A 245 -24.44 -44.74 -47.35
C ARG A 245 -22.95 -44.44 -47.14
N ARG A 246 -21.97 -45.36 -47.13
CA ARG A 246 -21.76 -46.66 -47.76
C ARG A 246 -21.02 -47.58 -46.79
#